data_AF-A0A3A0FL51-F1
#
_entry.id   AF-A0A3A0FL51-F1
#
_cell.length_a   1.000
_cell.length_b   1.000
_cell.length_c   1.000
_cell.angle_alpha   90.00
_cell.angle_beta   90.00
_cell.angle_gamma   90.00
#
_symmetry.space_group_name_H-M   'P 1'
#
loop_
_entity.id
_entity.type
_entity.pdbx_description
1 polymer ?
#
loop_
_entity_poly.entity_id
_entity_poly.type
_entity_poly.pdbx_seq_one_letter_code
_entity_poly.pdbx_strand_id
1 'polypeptide(L)'
;MQALIAKAPDDELVVKVSPGYGQPYDYIASALRIVLRMDYLDRFGVNGKKAIEALRIAPHKRAKMISDISKVVQQKYVGRAFNSKEHTPWFSATPYSNQVRVGGGKTILYNDRILRQLQRYGLYKMAAEFKDGRPIRVGFINALGRTAHDNFWNRIASNLLSLGYGVESAGVVNISSASRAELEAAVSRLQDEAPHVVLAFFPTGFSDEDSDETAYYHFKSLTVGRGLPSQVVEQRTLDNTYADGNIVLGILGKTGNIPYVLAEPLDFADVVVGLDIARDRKKRLPGSINATAIARIYLNNGEFLQYVIHDAPLEGETIPQSVLQGFFPSEEFAGKRVIIHRDGYFRGNERKALLNWAQQIGATFYLVQVIKSGAPRIYGYENQRSVQPIKGSTFLLSDNEALLVSSLPPFKDATPMPLRITADQPFTIDQALQSVLAMTTMHYGSLRPPRLPVTIHYSDKIAYMALRGIKPQNLSGNVPYWL
;
A
#
# COMPACT_ATOMS: atom_id res chain seq x y z
N MET A 1 -19.03 -6.67 34.42
CA MET A 1 -19.99 -7.56 33.76
C MET A 1 -20.96 -8.21 34.74
N GLN A 2 -20.50 -9.01 35.71
CA GLN A 2 -21.39 -9.66 36.70
C GLN A 2 -22.32 -8.68 37.44
N ALA A 3 -21.79 -7.53 37.89
CA ALA A 3 -22.61 -6.51 38.54
C ALA A 3 -23.64 -5.83 37.63
N LEU A 4 -23.44 -5.85 36.31
CA LEU A 4 -24.42 -5.35 35.34
C LEU A 4 -25.52 -6.40 35.12
N ILE A 5 -25.15 -7.68 35.01
CA ILE A 5 -26.11 -8.80 34.90
C ILE A 5 -27.00 -8.91 36.14
N ALA A 6 -26.44 -8.82 37.34
CA ALA A 6 -27.20 -8.93 38.57
C ALA A 6 -28.18 -7.75 38.81
N LYS A 7 -28.04 -6.66 38.05
CA LYS A 7 -28.89 -5.46 38.15
C LYS A 7 -29.76 -5.25 36.91
N ALA A 8 -29.65 -6.13 35.92
CA ALA A 8 -30.43 -6.09 34.70
C ALA A 8 -31.90 -6.41 35.03
N PRO A 9 -32.88 -5.67 34.49
CA PRO A 9 -34.27 -6.07 34.52
C PRO A 9 -34.48 -7.45 33.88
N ASP A 10 -35.47 -8.20 34.35
CA ASP A 10 -35.79 -9.53 33.81
C ASP A 10 -36.24 -9.49 32.34
N ASP A 11 -36.73 -8.34 31.87
CA ASP A 11 -37.13 -8.08 30.48
C ASP A 11 -36.02 -7.48 29.61
N GLU A 12 -34.79 -7.37 30.11
CA GLU A 12 -33.67 -6.84 29.33
C GLU A 12 -33.32 -7.75 28.14
N LEU A 13 -33.15 -7.14 26.97
CA LEU A 13 -32.74 -7.85 25.77
C LEU A 13 -31.34 -8.48 25.94
N VAL A 14 -31.28 -9.79 25.71
CA VAL A 14 -30.01 -10.53 25.58
C VAL A 14 -29.69 -10.68 24.10
N VAL A 15 -28.48 -10.29 23.72
CA VAL A 15 -27.98 -10.38 22.35
C VAL A 15 -26.77 -11.28 22.28
N LYS A 16 -26.72 -12.09 21.22
CA LYS A 16 -25.61 -12.99 20.93
C LYS A 16 -24.58 -12.26 20.08
N VAL A 17 -23.37 -12.08 20.61
CA VAL A 17 -22.28 -11.36 19.95
C VAL A 17 -21.18 -12.35 19.56
N SER A 18 -20.82 -12.34 18.26
CA SER A 18 -19.71 -13.15 17.75
C SER A 18 -18.43 -12.29 17.70
N PRO A 19 -17.37 -12.60 18.47
CA PRO A 19 -16.16 -11.76 18.50
C PRO A 19 -15.21 -11.96 17.31
N GLY A 20 -15.69 -12.56 16.21
CA GLY A 20 -14.88 -12.90 15.02
C GLY A 20 -13.96 -14.11 15.20
N TYR A 21 -13.83 -14.63 16.43
CA TYR A 21 -13.12 -15.87 16.77
C TYR A 21 -13.84 -16.58 17.91
N GLY A 22 -13.66 -17.90 18.04
CA GLY A 22 -14.28 -18.69 19.10
C GLY A 22 -15.80 -18.83 18.97
N GLN A 23 -16.45 -19.19 20.08
CA GLN A 23 -17.90 -19.30 20.15
C GLN A 23 -18.53 -17.92 20.42
N PRO A 24 -19.74 -17.65 19.91
CA PRO A 24 -20.49 -16.46 20.30
C PRO A 24 -20.75 -16.42 21.81
N TYR A 25 -20.86 -15.22 22.35
CA TYR A 25 -21.18 -14.98 23.76
C TYR A 25 -22.49 -14.21 23.86
N ASP A 26 -23.29 -14.56 24.86
CA ASP A 26 -24.53 -13.84 25.16
C ASP A 26 -24.22 -12.68 26.11
N TYR A 27 -24.69 -11.49 25.75
CA TYR A 27 -24.56 -10.26 26.53
C TYR A 27 -25.91 -9.60 26.72
N ILE A 28 -26.16 -9.10 27.92
CA ILE A 28 -27.24 -8.13 28.14
C ILE A 28 -26.94 -6.86 27.33
N ALA A 29 -27.95 -6.27 26.70
CA ALA A 29 -27.77 -5.14 25.79
C ALA A 29 -27.13 -3.92 26.47
N SER A 30 -27.44 -3.65 27.73
CA SER A 30 -26.90 -2.51 28.49
C SER A 30 -25.39 -2.57 28.73
N ALA A 31 -24.81 -3.78 28.71
CA ALA A 31 -23.38 -4.00 28.86
C ALA A 31 -22.60 -3.72 27.57
N LEU A 32 -23.29 -3.59 26.44
CA LEU A 32 -22.66 -3.31 25.16
C LEU A 32 -22.58 -1.82 24.88
N ARG A 33 -21.54 -1.45 24.14
CA ARG A 33 -21.32 -0.10 23.62
C ARG A 33 -20.98 -0.23 22.14
N ILE A 34 -21.57 0.65 21.33
CA ILE A 34 -21.27 0.70 19.90
C ILE A 34 -19.88 1.29 19.73
N VAL A 35 -19.00 0.56 19.05
CA VAL A 35 -17.71 1.09 18.59
C VAL A 35 -17.96 1.80 17.27
N LEU A 36 -18.04 3.13 17.30
CA LEU A 36 -18.18 3.92 16.07
C LEU A 36 -16.92 3.85 15.23
N ARG A 37 -17.08 3.47 13.97
CA ARG A 37 -16.07 3.59 12.91
C ARG A 37 -16.36 4.80 12.05
N MET A 38 -15.36 5.28 11.32
CA MET A 38 -15.48 6.47 10.47
C MET A 38 -16.57 6.30 9.41
N ASP A 39 -16.74 5.08 8.88
CA ASP A 39 -17.72 4.76 7.83
C ASP A 39 -19.16 4.72 8.33
N TYR A 40 -19.37 4.69 9.66
CA TYR A 40 -20.70 4.65 10.26
C TYR A 40 -21.16 6.01 10.79
N LEU A 41 -20.29 7.02 10.78
CA LEU A 41 -20.57 8.31 11.42
C LEU A 41 -21.87 8.95 10.93
N ASP A 42 -22.15 8.90 9.63
CA ASP A 42 -23.36 9.48 9.05
C ASP A 42 -24.65 8.82 9.57
N ARG A 43 -24.62 7.51 9.88
CA ARG A 43 -25.75 6.78 10.49
C ARG A 43 -26.08 7.29 11.90
N PHE A 44 -25.12 7.93 12.55
CA PHE A 44 -25.27 8.54 13.87
C PHE A 44 -25.42 10.07 13.79
N GLY A 45 -25.66 10.64 12.61
CA GLY A 45 -25.76 12.10 12.41
C GLY A 45 -24.44 12.83 12.65
N VAL A 46 -23.31 12.12 12.70
CA VAL A 46 -21.98 12.71 12.89
C VAL A 46 -21.37 12.99 11.53
N ASN A 47 -21.04 14.25 11.28
CA ASN A 47 -20.39 14.64 10.03
C ASN A 47 -18.96 14.05 9.97
N GLY A 48 -18.75 13.07 9.10
CA GLY A 48 -17.47 12.36 8.97
C GLY A 48 -16.29 13.27 8.64
N LYS A 49 -16.49 14.30 7.80
CA LYS A 49 -15.45 15.27 7.45
C LYS A 49 -14.99 16.07 8.67
N LYS A 50 -15.94 16.60 9.46
CA LYS A 50 -15.63 17.33 10.70
C LYS A 50 -14.94 16.42 11.73
N ALA A 51 -15.38 15.16 11.84
CA ALA A 51 -14.73 14.19 12.73
C ALA A 51 -13.28 13.92 12.33
N ILE A 52 -13.01 13.70 11.04
CA ILE A 52 -11.64 13.53 10.51
C ILE A 52 -10.78 14.77 10.79
N GLU A 53 -11.32 15.97 10.57
CA GLU A 53 -10.62 17.23 10.84
C GLU A 53 -10.27 17.36 12.34
N ALA A 54 -11.17 16.98 13.23
CA ALA A 54 -10.94 17.00 14.68
C ALA A 54 -9.89 15.98 15.15
N LEU A 55 -9.83 14.80 14.52
CA LEU A 55 -8.84 13.76 14.83
C LEU A 55 -7.45 14.06 14.28
N ARG A 56 -7.31 15.00 13.33
CA ARG A 56 -6.03 15.48 12.81
C ARG A 56 -5.41 16.48 13.77
N ILE A 57 -4.45 16.00 14.55
CA ILE A 57 -3.74 16.86 15.51
C ILE A 57 -2.49 17.46 14.87
N ALA A 58 -2.51 18.79 14.74
CA ALA A 58 -1.39 19.58 14.24
C ALA A 58 -0.13 19.38 15.10
N PRO A 59 1.10 19.45 14.52
CA PRO A 59 2.34 19.16 15.22
C PRO A 59 2.50 19.90 16.56
N HIS A 60 2.30 21.23 16.57
CA HIS A 60 2.37 22.05 17.79
C HIS A 60 1.31 21.69 18.85
N LYS A 61 0.07 21.37 18.44
CA LYS A 61 -0.99 20.95 19.37
C LYS A 61 -0.62 19.62 20.02
N ARG A 62 -0.15 18.66 19.22
CA ARG A 62 0.29 17.35 19.71
C ARG A 62 1.49 17.50 20.65
N ALA A 63 2.50 18.29 20.27
CA ALA A 63 3.67 18.52 21.11
C ALA A 63 3.29 19.15 22.45
N LYS A 64 2.36 20.12 22.47
CA LYS A 64 1.82 20.70 23.70
C LYS A 64 1.11 19.65 24.55
N MET A 65 0.21 18.85 23.98
CA MET A 65 -0.50 17.76 24.69
C MET A 65 0.50 16.77 25.32
N ILE A 66 1.51 16.34 24.56
CA ILE A 66 2.55 15.44 25.06
C ILE A 66 3.37 16.11 26.16
N SER A 67 3.70 17.40 26.04
CA SER A 67 4.40 18.15 27.08
C SER A 67 3.58 18.23 28.37
N ASP A 68 2.28 18.51 28.27
CA ASP A 68 1.39 18.61 29.43
C ASP A 68 1.20 17.25 30.11
N ILE A 69 1.05 16.16 29.34
CA ILE A 69 1.08 14.79 29.88
C ILE A 69 2.42 14.50 30.55
N SER A 70 3.53 14.83 29.89
CA SER A 70 4.88 14.57 30.38
C SER A 70 5.14 15.26 31.71
N LYS A 71 4.65 16.49 31.93
CA LYS A 71 4.77 17.19 33.23
C LYS A 71 4.13 16.42 34.39
N VAL A 72 3.05 15.69 34.14
CA VAL A 72 2.37 14.88 35.17
C VAL A 72 3.18 13.63 35.53
N VAL A 73 3.90 13.05 34.56
CA VAL A 73 4.62 11.76 34.74
C VAL A 73 6.15 11.91 34.91
N GLN A 74 6.72 13.08 34.59
CA GLN A 74 8.17 13.34 34.55
C GLN A 74 8.85 13.15 35.90
N GLN A 75 8.13 13.37 37.00
CA GLN A 75 8.71 13.26 38.34
C GLN A 75 9.11 11.83 38.73
N LYS A 76 8.73 10.79 37.95
CA LYS A 76 9.03 9.40 38.30
C LYS A 76 9.38 8.46 37.12
N TYR A 77 8.95 8.74 35.89
CA TYR A 77 9.01 7.71 34.82
C TYR A 77 9.58 8.16 33.46
N VAL A 78 9.75 9.45 33.20
CA VAL A 78 10.10 9.93 31.84
C VAL A 78 11.09 11.09 31.91
N GLY A 79 12.09 11.09 31.03
CA GLY A 79 13.10 12.16 30.93
C GLY A 79 12.68 13.34 30.05
N ARG A 80 13.67 14.18 29.67
CA ARG A 80 13.49 15.21 28.63
C ARG A 80 13.42 14.56 27.24
N ALA A 81 12.70 15.21 26.33
CA ALA A 81 12.64 14.76 24.94
C ALA A 81 13.96 15.02 24.21
N PHE A 82 14.39 14.08 23.38
CA PHE A 82 15.53 14.24 22.48
C PHE A 82 15.30 15.37 21.48
N ASN A 83 16.35 16.14 21.20
CA ASN A 83 16.33 17.25 20.26
C ASN A 83 17.69 17.41 19.59
N SER A 84 17.69 18.03 18.41
CA SER A 84 18.89 18.19 17.59
C SER A 84 19.92 19.20 18.13
N LYS A 85 19.58 20.01 19.15
CA LYS A 85 20.55 20.93 19.79
C LYS A 85 21.44 20.20 20.79
N GLU A 86 20.85 19.32 21.59
CA GLU A 86 21.55 18.55 22.62
C GLU A 86 22.11 17.21 22.09
N HIS A 87 21.47 16.64 21.06
CA HIS A 87 21.80 15.32 20.50
C HIS A 87 22.04 15.40 18.99
N THR A 88 22.79 16.41 18.53
CA THR A 88 23.02 16.69 17.10
C THR A 88 23.41 15.46 16.27
N PRO A 89 24.34 14.57 16.70
CA PRO A 89 24.75 13.42 15.90
C PRO A 89 23.63 12.42 15.62
N TRP A 90 22.55 12.43 16.39
CA TRP A 90 21.43 11.50 16.24
C TRP A 90 20.35 12.04 15.30
N PHE A 91 20.40 13.31 14.92
CA PHE A 91 19.45 13.90 13.99
C PHE A 91 20.14 14.19 12.67
N SER A 92 19.64 13.60 11.59
CA SER A 92 20.17 13.81 10.24
C SER A 92 19.04 14.01 9.24
N ALA A 93 19.41 14.44 8.04
CA ALA A 93 18.54 14.40 6.88
C ALA A 93 19.15 13.39 5.90
N THR A 94 18.45 12.28 5.68
CA THR A 94 18.91 11.26 4.72
C THR A 94 18.89 11.88 3.33
N PRO A 95 20.01 11.89 2.60
CA PRO A 95 20.03 12.37 1.23
C PRO A 95 19.15 11.47 0.37
N TYR A 96 18.33 12.06 -0.49
CA TYR A 96 17.59 11.32 -1.51
C TYR A 96 17.41 12.18 -2.76
N SER A 97 17.54 11.57 -3.93
CA SER A 97 17.21 12.23 -5.19
C SER A 97 15.70 12.16 -5.42
N ASN A 98 15.08 13.32 -5.60
CA ASN A 98 13.69 13.42 -6.04
C ASN A 98 13.59 13.50 -7.57
N GLN A 99 14.63 13.09 -8.29
CA GLN A 99 14.67 13.12 -9.75
C GLN A 99 14.29 11.75 -10.33
N VAL A 100 13.50 11.78 -11.40
CA VAL A 100 13.09 10.59 -12.14
C VAL A 100 13.42 10.73 -13.61
N ARG A 101 13.63 9.60 -14.27
CA ARG A 101 13.84 9.51 -15.72
C ARG A 101 12.53 9.12 -16.39
N VAL A 102 12.16 9.87 -17.42
CA VAL A 102 10.98 9.64 -18.27
C VAL A 102 11.41 9.33 -19.71
N GLY A 103 10.48 9.35 -20.66
CA GLY A 103 10.75 9.07 -22.08
C GLY A 103 11.86 9.93 -22.68
N GLY A 104 12.54 9.37 -23.67
CA GLY A 104 13.74 9.97 -24.28
C GLY A 104 14.92 10.10 -23.32
N GLY A 105 14.91 9.40 -22.18
CA GLY A 105 15.96 9.46 -21.16
C GLY A 105 15.99 10.78 -20.38
N LYS A 106 14.92 11.58 -20.43
CA LYS A 106 14.89 12.91 -19.81
C LYS A 106 14.80 12.80 -18.28
N THR A 107 15.69 13.49 -17.58
CA THR A 107 15.63 13.64 -16.12
C THR A 107 14.77 14.84 -15.74
N ILE A 108 13.84 14.65 -14.80
CA ILE A 108 12.92 15.66 -14.28
C ILE A 108 12.78 15.55 -12.76
N LEU A 109 12.32 16.62 -12.10
CA LEU A 109 11.92 16.56 -10.69
C LEU A 109 10.55 15.90 -10.54
N TYR A 110 10.45 14.88 -9.68
CA TYR A 110 9.19 14.24 -9.33
C TYR A 110 8.34 15.13 -8.44
N ASN A 111 7.08 15.35 -8.83
CA ASN A 111 6.07 16.09 -8.07
C ASN A 111 4.67 15.74 -8.59
N ASP A 112 3.66 16.38 -8.03
CA ASP A 112 2.25 16.22 -8.42
C ASP A 112 1.94 16.64 -9.87
N ARG A 113 2.89 17.24 -10.59
CA ARG A 113 2.79 17.63 -12.00
C ARG A 113 3.40 16.59 -12.94
N ILE A 114 3.74 15.39 -12.45
CA ILE A 114 4.39 14.34 -13.23
C ILE A 114 3.65 14.02 -14.55
N LEU A 115 2.32 14.02 -14.56
CA LEU A 115 1.54 13.79 -15.78
C LEU A 115 1.84 14.78 -16.89
N ARG A 116 2.01 16.07 -16.58
CA ARG A 116 2.38 17.08 -17.58
C ARG A 116 3.77 16.83 -18.16
N GLN A 117 4.68 16.28 -17.35
CA GLN A 117 6.01 15.93 -17.81
C GLN A 117 5.96 14.69 -18.71
N LEU A 118 5.13 13.70 -18.38
CA LEU A 118 4.89 12.51 -19.20
C LEU A 118 4.22 12.86 -20.54
N GLN A 119 3.28 13.82 -20.57
CA GLN A 119 2.70 14.33 -21.81
C GLN A 119 3.76 14.97 -22.72
N ARG A 120 4.74 15.65 -22.13
CA ARG A 120 5.78 16.35 -22.88
C ARG A 120 6.89 15.43 -23.39
N TYR A 121 7.31 14.46 -22.57
CA TYR A 121 8.51 13.65 -22.84
C TYR A 121 8.22 12.17 -23.10
N GLY A 122 6.99 11.73 -22.91
CA GLY A 122 6.60 10.32 -22.96
C GLY A 122 6.95 9.55 -21.67
N LEU A 123 6.53 8.29 -21.63
CA LEU A 123 6.85 7.36 -20.54
C LEU A 123 8.27 6.82 -20.69
N TYR A 124 8.88 6.42 -19.57
CA TYR A 124 10.18 5.75 -19.59
C TYR A 124 10.18 4.48 -20.44
N LYS A 125 9.15 3.64 -20.29
CA LYS A 125 9.00 2.41 -21.08
C LYS A 125 7.53 2.14 -21.41
N MET A 126 7.26 2.05 -22.71
CA MET A 126 5.98 1.59 -23.24
C MET A 126 5.99 0.06 -23.32
N ALA A 127 4.89 -0.57 -22.89
CA ALA A 127 4.72 -2.02 -23.00
C ALA A 127 4.77 -2.45 -24.47
N ALA A 128 5.31 -3.64 -24.74
CA ALA A 128 5.52 -4.13 -26.11
C ALA A 128 4.23 -4.12 -26.95
N GLU A 129 3.10 -4.43 -26.32
CA GLU A 129 1.77 -4.48 -26.93
C GLU A 129 1.31 -3.16 -27.57
N PHE A 130 1.78 -2.01 -27.05
CA PHE A 130 1.35 -0.69 -27.52
C PHE A 130 2.37 0.02 -28.43
N LYS A 131 3.54 -0.59 -28.68
CA LYS A 131 4.62 0.04 -29.46
C LYS A 131 4.22 0.36 -30.91
N ASP A 132 3.31 -0.42 -31.48
CA ASP A 132 2.82 -0.24 -32.85
C ASP A 132 1.62 0.74 -32.93
N GLY A 133 1.35 1.50 -31.86
CA GLY A 133 0.23 2.44 -31.80
C GLY A 133 -1.13 1.79 -31.57
N ARG A 134 -1.17 0.50 -31.20
CA ARG A 134 -2.41 -0.20 -30.84
C ARG A 134 -3.12 0.52 -29.67
N PRO A 135 -4.44 0.72 -29.74
CA PRO A 135 -5.15 1.42 -28.69
C PRO A 135 -5.28 0.57 -27.42
N ILE A 136 -5.32 1.24 -26.27
CA ILE A 136 -5.73 0.60 -25.02
C ILE A 136 -7.23 0.33 -25.09
N ARG A 137 -7.59 -0.94 -25.31
CA ARG A 137 -8.95 -1.48 -25.19
C ARG A 137 -9.42 -1.52 -23.73
N VAL A 138 -10.50 -0.81 -23.42
CA VAL A 138 -11.06 -0.70 -22.06
C VAL A 138 -12.48 -1.25 -22.03
N GLY A 139 -12.73 -2.23 -21.16
CA GLY A 139 -14.08 -2.74 -20.88
C GLY A 139 -14.71 -2.01 -19.69
N PHE A 140 -16.03 -1.84 -19.70
CA PHE A 140 -16.75 -1.14 -18.64
C PHE A 140 -17.83 -2.00 -18.01
N ILE A 141 -17.85 -2.06 -16.68
CA ILE A 141 -18.97 -2.58 -15.90
C ILE A 141 -19.59 -1.41 -15.14
N ASN A 142 -20.86 -1.14 -15.37
CA ASN A 142 -21.52 0.04 -14.84
C ASN A 142 -22.73 -0.31 -13.98
N ALA A 143 -22.63 -0.03 -12.68
CA ALA A 143 -23.73 -0.20 -11.71
C ALA A 143 -24.42 1.13 -11.33
N LEU A 144 -24.16 2.23 -12.06
CA LEU A 144 -24.66 3.58 -11.76
C LEU A 144 -25.76 4.07 -12.73
N GLY A 145 -26.17 3.23 -13.70
CA GLY A 145 -27.10 3.60 -14.76
C GLY A 145 -26.43 4.18 -16.01
N ARG A 146 -27.17 4.23 -17.13
CA ARG A 146 -26.61 4.30 -18.50
C ARG A 146 -25.67 5.48 -18.81
N THR A 147 -25.81 6.64 -18.18
CA THR A 147 -25.10 7.89 -18.59
C THR A 147 -23.98 8.34 -17.66
N ALA A 148 -23.80 7.69 -16.50
CA ALA A 148 -22.85 8.16 -15.49
C ALA A 148 -21.37 8.06 -15.90
N HIS A 149 -21.05 7.27 -16.94
CA HIS A 149 -19.68 6.96 -17.33
C HIS A 149 -19.14 7.80 -18.50
N ASP A 150 -19.99 8.39 -19.34
CA ASP A 150 -19.56 9.01 -20.61
C ASP A 150 -18.63 10.21 -20.38
N ASN A 151 -19.02 11.13 -19.50
CA ASN A 151 -18.22 12.31 -19.18
C ASN A 151 -16.89 11.95 -18.50
N PHE A 152 -16.94 10.99 -17.58
CA PHE A 152 -15.73 10.48 -16.93
C PHE A 152 -14.78 9.84 -17.94
N TRP A 153 -15.32 8.98 -18.82
CA TRP A 153 -14.57 8.30 -19.84
C TRP A 153 -13.90 9.27 -20.80
N ASN A 154 -14.62 10.27 -21.30
CA ASN A 154 -14.06 11.28 -22.19
C ASN A 154 -12.84 11.98 -21.58
N ARG A 155 -12.85 12.26 -20.27
CA ARG A 155 -11.69 12.85 -19.58
C ARG A 155 -10.52 11.87 -19.49
N ILE A 156 -10.77 10.62 -19.09
CA ILE A 156 -9.71 9.59 -18.99
C ILE A 156 -9.10 9.30 -20.37
N ALA A 157 -9.93 9.13 -21.40
CA ALA A 157 -9.51 8.91 -22.78
C ALA A 157 -8.68 10.09 -23.30
N SER A 158 -9.11 11.34 -23.08
CA SER A 158 -8.35 12.54 -23.45
C SER A 158 -6.97 12.60 -22.78
N ASN A 159 -6.89 12.25 -21.49
CA ASN A 159 -5.61 12.18 -20.79
C ASN A 159 -4.68 11.08 -21.37
N LEU A 160 -5.20 9.90 -21.67
CA LEU A 160 -4.42 8.81 -22.29
C LEU A 160 -3.96 9.18 -23.71
N LEU A 161 -4.83 9.80 -24.52
CA LEU A 161 -4.49 10.33 -25.84
C LEU A 161 -3.36 11.37 -25.76
N SER A 162 -3.42 12.27 -24.78
CA SER A 162 -2.36 13.26 -24.56
C SER A 162 -1.01 12.66 -24.16
N LEU A 163 -0.98 11.38 -23.76
CA LEU A 163 0.22 10.60 -23.45
C LEU A 163 0.68 9.74 -24.63
N GLY A 164 0.03 9.86 -25.79
CA GLY A 164 0.36 9.10 -27.00
C GLY A 164 -0.33 7.73 -27.11
N TYR A 165 -1.34 7.44 -26.29
CA TYR A 165 -2.09 6.19 -26.37
C TYR A 165 -3.44 6.41 -27.05
N GLY A 166 -3.67 5.72 -28.17
CA GLY A 166 -5.02 5.48 -28.66
C GLY A 166 -5.83 4.73 -27.60
N VAL A 167 -7.14 4.93 -27.57
CA VAL A 167 -8.01 4.28 -26.59
C VAL A 167 -9.32 3.90 -27.26
N GLU A 168 -9.80 2.69 -27.01
CA GLU A 168 -11.08 2.22 -27.53
C GLU A 168 -11.91 1.52 -26.45
N SER A 169 -13.23 1.60 -26.59
CA SER A 169 -14.15 0.84 -25.73
C SER A 169 -14.24 -0.59 -26.26
N ALA A 170 -13.85 -1.56 -25.43
CA ALA A 170 -14.05 -2.98 -25.72
C ALA A 170 -15.51 -3.40 -25.48
N GLY A 171 -16.29 -2.61 -24.76
CA GLY A 171 -17.70 -2.91 -24.47
C GLY A 171 -18.15 -2.33 -23.13
N VAL A 172 -19.46 -2.12 -23.00
CA VAL A 172 -20.11 -1.63 -21.77
C VAL A 172 -21.18 -2.62 -21.33
N VAL A 173 -21.06 -3.14 -20.11
CA VAL A 173 -22.06 -3.99 -19.48
C VAL A 173 -22.68 -3.23 -18.32
N ASN A 174 -23.97 -2.95 -18.41
CA ASN A 174 -24.73 -2.34 -17.32
C ASN A 174 -25.30 -3.44 -16.41
N ILE A 175 -25.16 -3.25 -15.10
CA ILE A 175 -25.64 -4.18 -14.08
C ILE A 175 -26.52 -3.43 -13.07
N SER A 176 -27.40 -4.15 -12.37
CA SER A 176 -28.42 -3.55 -11.51
C SER A 176 -28.07 -3.66 -10.02
N SER A 177 -27.48 -4.78 -9.61
CA SER A 177 -27.31 -5.11 -8.18
C SER A 177 -25.85 -5.30 -7.74
N ALA A 178 -24.91 -5.40 -8.70
CA ALA A 178 -23.52 -5.79 -8.43
C ALA A 178 -23.39 -7.10 -7.62
N SER A 179 -24.40 -7.97 -7.72
CA SER A 179 -24.34 -9.32 -7.17
C SER A 179 -23.22 -10.13 -7.83
N ARG A 180 -22.72 -11.16 -7.13
CA ARG A 180 -21.65 -12.02 -7.65
C ARG A 180 -22.00 -12.63 -9.01
N ALA A 181 -23.23 -13.10 -9.19
CA ALA A 181 -23.70 -13.69 -10.45
C ALA A 181 -23.75 -12.67 -11.60
N GLU A 182 -24.27 -11.47 -11.36
CA GLU A 182 -24.26 -10.40 -12.37
C GLU A 182 -22.84 -9.96 -12.75
N LEU A 183 -21.97 -9.80 -11.74
CA LEU A 183 -20.56 -9.46 -11.97
C LEU A 183 -19.84 -10.56 -12.74
N GLU A 184 -20.10 -11.83 -12.43
CA GLU A 184 -19.50 -12.96 -13.13
C GLU A 184 -19.89 -12.97 -14.61
N ALA A 185 -21.18 -12.84 -14.92
CA ALA A 185 -21.67 -12.75 -16.30
C ALA A 185 -21.09 -11.53 -17.04
N ALA A 186 -21.02 -10.38 -16.37
CA ALA A 186 -20.47 -9.15 -16.95
C ALA A 186 -18.97 -9.27 -17.25
N VAL A 187 -18.19 -9.83 -16.33
CA VAL A 187 -16.75 -10.07 -16.54
C VAL A 187 -16.53 -11.09 -17.65
N SER A 188 -17.30 -12.19 -17.69
CA SER A 188 -17.17 -13.18 -18.76
C SER A 188 -17.46 -12.59 -20.14
N ARG A 189 -18.55 -11.82 -20.27
CA ARG A 189 -18.88 -11.13 -21.52
C ARG A 189 -17.77 -10.17 -21.96
N LEU A 190 -17.21 -9.40 -21.03
CA LEU A 190 -16.10 -8.50 -21.37
C LEU A 190 -14.82 -9.27 -21.69
N GLN A 191 -14.57 -10.43 -21.07
CA GLN A 191 -13.39 -11.23 -21.37
C GLN A 191 -13.38 -11.68 -22.84
N ASP A 192 -14.54 -12.04 -23.40
CA ASP A 192 -14.69 -12.42 -24.81
C ASP A 192 -14.32 -11.26 -25.76
N GLU A 193 -14.52 -10.03 -25.30
CA GLU A 193 -14.11 -8.81 -26.01
C GLU A 193 -12.62 -8.49 -25.85
N ALA A 194 -11.84 -9.29 -25.12
CA ALA A 194 -10.38 -9.14 -24.90
C ALA A 194 -9.89 -7.71 -24.54
N PRO A 195 -10.41 -7.07 -23.46
CA PRO A 195 -9.93 -5.78 -22.99
C PRO A 195 -8.56 -5.91 -22.32
N HIS A 196 -7.73 -4.86 -22.44
CA HIS A 196 -6.48 -4.78 -21.67
C HIS A 196 -6.73 -4.38 -20.21
N VAL A 197 -7.84 -3.69 -19.92
CA VAL A 197 -8.25 -3.32 -18.56
C VAL A 197 -9.76 -3.17 -18.46
N VAL A 198 -10.33 -3.55 -17.31
CA VAL A 198 -11.75 -3.38 -16.99
C VAL A 198 -11.95 -2.29 -15.93
N LEU A 199 -12.76 -1.28 -16.24
CA LEU A 199 -13.21 -0.26 -15.28
C LEU A 199 -14.59 -0.61 -14.75
N ALA A 200 -14.73 -0.73 -13.44
CA ALA A 200 -16.01 -0.97 -12.77
C ALA A 200 -16.47 0.29 -12.02
N PHE A 201 -17.70 0.73 -12.31
CA PHE A 201 -18.32 1.88 -11.66
C PHE A 201 -19.36 1.41 -10.64
N PHE A 202 -19.10 1.68 -9.36
CA PHE A 202 -19.98 1.26 -8.26
C PHE A 202 -20.53 2.45 -7.46
N PRO A 203 -21.74 2.33 -6.86
CA PRO A 203 -22.27 3.36 -5.97
C PRO A 203 -21.35 3.60 -4.77
N THR A 204 -21.38 4.80 -4.21
CA THR A 204 -20.58 5.12 -3.02
C THR A 204 -21.02 4.24 -1.85
N GLY A 205 -20.08 3.60 -1.16
CA GLY A 205 -20.35 2.72 -0.02
C GLY A 205 -20.53 1.23 -0.37
N PHE A 206 -20.44 0.84 -1.64
CA PHE A 206 -20.46 -0.58 -2.07
C PHE A 206 -19.13 -1.33 -1.87
N SER A 207 -18.13 -0.64 -1.33
CA SER A 207 -16.72 -1.06 -1.22
C SER A 207 -16.24 -1.20 0.23
N ASP A 208 -17.16 -1.32 1.20
CA ASP A 208 -16.82 -1.43 2.64
C ASP A 208 -15.76 -2.53 2.89
N GLU A 209 -14.51 -2.13 3.13
CA GLU A 209 -13.35 -3.03 3.14
C GLU A 209 -13.38 -4.04 4.30
N ASP A 210 -14.28 -3.84 5.27
CA ASP A 210 -14.47 -4.68 6.45
C ASP A 210 -15.58 -5.75 6.31
N SER A 211 -16.33 -5.76 5.19
CA SER A 211 -17.28 -6.83 4.88
C SER A 211 -16.64 -7.92 4.02
N ASP A 212 -16.89 -9.18 4.40
CA ASP A 212 -16.37 -10.36 3.71
C ASP A 212 -16.93 -10.53 2.28
N GLU A 213 -17.99 -9.79 1.94
CA GLU A 213 -18.81 -9.97 0.73
C GLU A 213 -19.16 -8.63 0.05
N THR A 214 -18.17 -7.78 -0.23
CA THR A 214 -18.42 -6.57 -1.02
C THR A 214 -18.30 -6.79 -2.52
N ALA A 215 -19.05 -5.99 -3.29
CA ALA A 215 -18.97 -5.95 -4.74
C ALA A 215 -17.52 -5.71 -5.23
N TYR A 216 -16.73 -4.95 -4.47
CA TYR A 216 -15.30 -4.75 -4.72
C TYR A 216 -14.53 -6.07 -4.74
N TYR A 217 -14.63 -6.88 -3.68
CA TYR A 217 -13.89 -8.14 -3.58
C TYR A 217 -14.43 -9.20 -4.54
N HIS A 218 -15.75 -9.25 -4.79
CA HIS A 218 -16.30 -10.10 -5.85
C HIS A 218 -15.72 -9.74 -7.22
N PHE A 219 -15.78 -8.47 -7.61
CA PHE A 219 -15.20 -8.00 -8.87
C PHE A 219 -13.70 -8.29 -8.97
N LYS A 220 -12.94 -8.07 -7.89
CA LYS A 220 -11.50 -8.40 -7.84
C LYS A 220 -11.24 -9.90 -7.94
N SER A 221 -12.01 -10.75 -7.27
CA SER A 221 -11.90 -12.21 -7.38
C SER A 221 -12.08 -12.69 -8.83
N LEU A 222 -13.07 -12.13 -9.52
CA LEU A 222 -13.40 -12.49 -10.90
C LEU A 222 -12.36 -11.98 -11.90
N THR A 223 -11.88 -10.75 -11.74
CA THR A 223 -10.92 -10.14 -12.69
C THR A 223 -9.49 -10.62 -12.46
N VAL A 224 -8.99 -10.59 -11.23
CA VAL A 224 -7.61 -11.02 -10.90
C VAL A 224 -7.42 -12.50 -11.23
N GLY A 225 -8.38 -13.35 -10.85
CA GLY A 225 -8.35 -14.78 -11.15
C GLY A 225 -8.48 -15.13 -12.63
N ARG A 226 -8.83 -14.17 -13.50
CA ARG A 226 -8.86 -14.34 -14.96
C ARG A 226 -7.69 -13.63 -15.66
N GLY A 227 -6.75 -13.08 -14.89
CA GLY A 227 -5.65 -12.29 -15.44
C GLY A 227 -6.09 -10.98 -16.10
N LEU A 228 -7.29 -10.49 -15.80
CA LEU A 228 -7.84 -9.25 -16.35
C LEU A 228 -7.48 -8.08 -15.42
N PRO A 229 -6.61 -7.14 -15.85
CA PRO A 229 -6.33 -5.96 -15.05
C PRO A 229 -7.61 -5.16 -14.83
N SER A 230 -7.80 -4.63 -13.62
CA SER A 230 -9.06 -3.98 -13.27
C SER A 230 -8.93 -2.80 -12.32
N GLN A 231 -9.82 -1.82 -12.46
CA GLN A 231 -9.88 -0.64 -11.60
C GLN A 231 -11.33 -0.35 -11.22
N VAL A 232 -11.59 -0.20 -9.92
CA VAL A 232 -12.89 0.25 -9.42
C VAL A 232 -12.87 1.77 -9.29
N VAL A 233 -13.95 2.41 -9.72
CA VAL A 233 -14.19 3.85 -9.62
C VAL A 233 -15.54 4.05 -8.94
N GLU A 234 -15.54 4.56 -7.71
CA GLU A 234 -16.78 4.84 -7.00
C GLU A 234 -17.48 6.09 -7.56
N GLN A 235 -18.81 6.15 -7.44
CA GLN A 235 -19.63 7.27 -7.90
C GLN A 235 -19.10 8.64 -7.44
N ARG A 236 -18.72 8.78 -6.17
CA ARG A 236 -18.13 10.04 -5.63
C ARG A 236 -16.83 10.48 -6.33
N THR A 237 -16.18 9.59 -7.07
CA THR A 237 -14.93 9.85 -7.80
C THR A 237 -15.19 10.35 -9.23
N LEU A 238 -16.38 10.11 -9.78
CA LEU A 238 -16.69 10.44 -11.18
C LEU A 238 -16.58 11.93 -11.50
N ASP A 239 -16.87 12.80 -10.54
CA ASP A 239 -16.78 14.25 -10.71
C ASP A 239 -15.49 14.85 -10.14
N ASN A 240 -14.61 14.01 -9.57
CA ASN A 240 -13.37 14.45 -8.94
C ASN A 240 -12.20 14.44 -9.92
N THR A 241 -11.98 15.56 -10.62
CA THR A 241 -10.89 15.71 -11.60
C THR A 241 -9.49 15.53 -10.99
N TYR A 242 -9.32 15.70 -9.68
CA TYR A 242 -8.04 15.41 -9.01
C TYR A 242 -7.72 13.91 -8.96
N ALA A 243 -8.71 13.03 -9.16
CA ALA A 243 -8.53 11.58 -9.19
C ALA A 243 -8.14 11.07 -10.58
N ASP A 244 -8.50 11.79 -11.65
CA ASP A 244 -8.26 11.39 -13.04
C ASP A 244 -6.79 11.00 -13.26
N GLY A 245 -5.86 11.79 -12.71
CA GLY A 245 -4.44 11.51 -12.86
C GLY A 245 -3.95 10.22 -12.18
N ASN A 246 -4.51 9.87 -11.03
CA ASN A 246 -4.22 8.60 -10.37
C ASN A 246 -4.80 7.41 -11.16
N ILE A 247 -5.99 7.60 -11.74
CA ILE A 247 -6.66 6.55 -12.53
C ILE A 247 -5.89 6.29 -13.82
N VAL A 248 -5.47 7.33 -14.54
CA VAL A 248 -4.62 7.23 -15.74
C VAL A 248 -3.31 6.50 -15.43
N LEU A 249 -2.62 6.91 -14.36
CA LEU A 249 -1.40 6.25 -13.90
C LEU A 249 -1.64 4.79 -13.52
N GLY A 250 -2.74 4.50 -12.83
CA GLY A 250 -3.16 3.14 -12.48
C GLY A 250 -3.43 2.26 -13.70
N ILE A 251 -4.11 2.79 -14.73
CA ILE A 251 -4.33 2.10 -16.01
C ILE A 251 -3.00 1.78 -16.69
N LEU A 252 -2.10 2.77 -16.80
CA LEU A 252 -0.79 2.58 -17.43
C LEU A 252 0.03 1.50 -16.71
N GLY A 253 0.11 1.57 -15.38
CA GLY A 253 0.80 0.54 -14.58
C GLY A 253 0.19 -0.85 -14.77
N LYS A 254 -1.15 -0.95 -14.75
CA LYS A 254 -1.90 -2.21 -14.93
C LYS A 254 -1.88 -2.77 -16.35
N THR A 255 -1.36 -2.02 -17.31
CA THR A 255 -1.15 -2.45 -18.70
C THR A 255 0.34 -2.63 -19.01
N GLY A 256 1.19 -2.71 -17.98
CA GLY A 256 2.62 -3.00 -18.11
C GLY A 256 3.48 -1.82 -18.59
N ASN A 257 2.91 -0.61 -18.67
CA ASN A 257 3.66 0.59 -18.99
C ASN A 257 4.37 1.11 -17.74
N ILE A 258 5.60 1.63 -17.91
CA ILE A 258 6.42 2.17 -16.83
C ILE A 258 6.57 3.67 -17.05
N PRO A 259 5.85 4.49 -16.28
CA PRO A 259 5.84 5.93 -16.50
C PRO A 259 7.21 6.58 -16.31
N TYR A 260 7.94 6.18 -15.27
CA TYR A 260 9.22 6.74 -14.90
C TYR A 260 10.01 5.78 -14.00
N VAL A 261 11.32 5.97 -13.91
CA VAL A 261 12.23 5.26 -12.99
C VAL A 261 13.11 6.28 -12.24
N LEU A 262 13.88 5.87 -11.24
CA LEU A 262 14.86 6.72 -10.58
C LEU A 262 15.86 7.28 -11.61
N ALA A 263 16.15 8.57 -11.53
CA ALA A 263 17.19 9.17 -12.38
C ALA A 263 18.58 8.69 -12.00
N GLU A 264 18.81 8.51 -10.71
CA GLU A 264 20.01 7.97 -10.07
C GLU A 264 19.66 6.59 -9.51
N PRO A 265 20.13 5.50 -10.13
CA PRO A 265 19.97 4.16 -9.59
C PRO A 265 20.71 3.99 -8.25
N LEU A 266 20.26 3.04 -7.42
CA LEU A 266 20.95 2.66 -6.20
C LEU A 266 22.25 1.93 -6.54
N ASP A 267 23.39 2.63 -6.46
CA ASP A 267 24.71 2.13 -6.87
C ASP A 267 25.23 0.96 -6.02
N PHE A 268 24.73 0.82 -4.79
CA PHE A 268 25.03 -0.26 -3.85
C PHE A 268 24.18 -1.53 -4.05
N ALA A 269 23.31 -1.59 -5.06
CA ALA A 269 22.50 -2.78 -5.34
C ALA A 269 22.26 -2.97 -6.84
N ASP A 270 21.89 -4.20 -7.21
CA ASP A 270 21.47 -4.54 -8.57
C ASP A 270 19.95 -4.75 -8.62
N VAL A 271 19.38 -5.27 -7.53
CA VAL A 271 17.95 -5.58 -7.38
C VAL A 271 17.46 -5.19 -5.98
N VAL A 272 16.22 -4.72 -5.89
CA VAL A 272 15.49 -4.48 -4.64
C VAL A 272 14.27 -5.40 -4.60
N VAL A 273 14.14 -6.19 -3.54
CA VAL A 273 13.05 -7.13 -3.34
C VAL A 273 12.25 -6.78 -2.09
N GLY A 274 10.94 -6.70 -2.22
CA GLY A 274 10.01 -6.61 -1.10
C GLY A 274 9.46 -7.98 -0.73
N LEU A 275 9.56 -8.37 0.55
CA LEU A 275 8.99 -9.60 1.10
C LEU A 275 7.85 -9.30 2.08
N ASP A 276 6.71 -9.94 1.83
CA ASP A 276 5.53 -9.87 2.69
C ASP A 276 4.90 -11.24 2.92
N ILE A 277 4.18 -11.36 4.04
CA ILE A 277 3.42 -12.55 4.44
C ILE A 277 2.00 -12.14 4.79
N ALA A 278 1.05 -12.63 4.00
CA ALA A 278 -0.35 -12.60 4.34
C ALA A 278 -0.64 -13.56 5.48
N ARG A 279 -1.53 -13.23 6.43
CA ARG A 279 -1.89 -14.12 7.54
C ARG A 279 -3.36 -14.02 7.89
N ASP A 280 -4.01 -15.16 8.07
CA ASP A 280 -5.29 -15.23 8.77
C ASP A 280 -5.14 -15.92 10.14
N ARG A 281 -5.83 -15.39 11.15
CA ARG A 281 -5.85 -15.97 12.49
C ARG A 281 -6.75 -17.21 12.48
N LYS A 282 -6.33 -18.26 13.19
CA LYS A 282 -7.17 -19.45 13.38
C LYS A 282 -8.44 -19.05 14.14
N LYS A 283 -9.61 -19.36 13.56
CA LYS A 283 -10.92 -19.03 14.16
C LYS A 283 -11.24 -19.82 15.44
N ARG A 284 -10.63 -21.00 15.65
CA ARG A 284 -10.97 -21.92 16.76
C ARG A 284 -9.80 -22.33 17.67
N LEU A 285 -8.56 -22.00 17.31
CA LEU A 285 -7.36 -22.38 18.05
C LEU A 285 -6.39 -21.19 18.13
N PRO A 286 -5.47 -21.13 19.09
CA PRO A 286 -4.36 -20.18 19.06
C PRO A 286 -3.49 -20.39 17.79
N GLY A 287 -3.10 -19.31 17.12
CA GLY A 287 -2.17 -19.31 15.98
C GLY A 287 -2.76 -18.80 14.66
N SER A 288 -2.00 -18.94 13.57
CA SER A 288 -2.39 -18.63 12.17
C SER A 288 -2.23 -19.88 11.29
N ILE A 289 -3.06 -20.04 10.25
CA ILE A 289 -3.00 -21.22 9.33
C ILE A 289 -2.81 -20.79 7.87
N ASN A 290 -3.55 -19.77 7.40
CA ASN A 290 -3.44 -19.32 6.02
C ASN A 290 -2.35 -18.26 5.96
N ALA A 291 -1.19 -18.62 5.43
CA ALA A 291 -0.15 -17.67 5.13
C ALA A 291 0.34 -17.83 3.70
N THR A 292 0.26 -16.75 2.92
CA THR A 292 0.76 -16.65 1.55
C THR A 292 1.92 -15.68 1.59
N ALA A 293 3.08 -16.07 1.05
CA ALA A 293 4.22 -15.17 0.94
C ALA A 293 4.26 -14.55 -0.46
N ILE A 294 4.67 -13.29 -0.55
CA ILE A 294 4.86 -12.59 -1.82
C ILE A 294 6.21 -11.89 -1.86
N ALA A 295 6.89 -12.03 -2.99
CA ALA A 295 8.06 -11.25 -3.37
C ALA A 295 7.72 -10.28 -4.50
N ARG A 296 8.20 -9.05 -4.42
CA ARG A 296 8.11 -8.05 -5.50
C ARG A 296 9.49 -7.53 -5.83
N ILE A 297 9.88 -7.66 -7.09
CA ILE A 297 11.25 -7.55 -7.55
C ILE A 297 11.36 -6.33 -8.45
N TYR A 298 12.33 -5.47 -8.13
CA TYR A 298 12.60 -4.22 -8.82
C TYR A 298 14.09 -4.14 -9.16
N LEU A 299 14.43 -3.57 -10.31
CA LEU A 299 15.83 -3.20 -10.59
C LEU A 299 16.28 -2.07 -9.65
N ASN A 300 17.58 -1.84 -9.56
CA ASN A 300 18.16 -0.77 -8.74
C ASN A 300 17.76 0.66 -9.15
N ASN A 301 17.20 0.85 -10.35
CA ASN A 301 16.57 2.11 -10.79
C ASN A 301 15.08 2.19 -10.41
N GLY A 302 14.52 1.19 -9.74
CA GLY A 302 13.10 1.14 -9.38
C GLY A 302 12.16 0.59 -10.46
N GLU A 303 12.68 0.17 -11.61
CA GLU A 303 11.88 -0.52 -12.64
C GLU A 303 11.28 -1.80 -12.06
N PHE A 304 9.95 -1.95 -12.15
CA PHE A 304 9.28 -3.16 -11.68
C PHE A 304 9.54 -4.31 -12.67
N LEU A 305 10.09 -5.42 -12.18
CA LEU A 305 10.38 -6.60 -12.98
C LEU A 305 9.25 -7.61 -12.90
N GLN A 306 8.99 -8.11 -11.69
CA GLN A 306 8.01 -9.15 -11.47
C GLN A 306 7.57 -9.25 -10.01
N TYR A 307 6.41 -9.88 -9.81
CA TYR A 307 6.00 -10.44 -8.54
C TYR A 307 6.07 -11.96 -8.59
N VAL A 308 6.25 -12.59 -7.43
CA VAL A 308 6.16 -14.03 -7.24
C VAL A 308 5.35 -14.30 -5.96
N ILE A 309 4.32 -15.14 -6.06
CA ILE A 309 3.43 -15.52 -4.97
C ILE A 309 3.69 -16.98 -4.65
N HIS A 310 3.97 -17.26 -3.38
CA HIS A 310 3.99 -18.63 -2.87
C HIS A 310 2.66 -18.94 -2.18
N ASP A 311 1.87 -19.77 -2.84
CA ASP A 311 0.50 -20.09 -2.48
C ASP A 311 0.37 -21.49 -1.89
N ALA A 312 1.00 -21.70 -0.74
CA ALA A 312 0.76 -22.90 0.07
C ALA A 312 0.66 -22.51 1.55
N PRO A 313 -0.16 -23.21 2.36
CA PRO A 313 -0.28 -22.93 3.78
C PRO A 313 1.09 -22.93 4.46
N LEU A 314 1.43 -21.81 5.11
CA LEU A 314 2.62 -21.72 5.95
C LEU A 314 2.19 -21.78 7.43
N GLU A 315 2.91 -22.57 8.21
CA GLU A 315 2.70 -22.60 9.66
C GLU A 315 3.47 -21.47 10.35
N GLY A 316 2.74 -20.62 11.08
CA GLY A 316 3.33 -19.56 11.89
C GLY A 316 3.74 -18.29 11.12
N GLU A 317 4.64 -17.52 11.72
CA GLU A 317 5.07 -16.20 11.19
C GLU A 317 6.33 -16.24 10.32
N THR A 318 6.98 -17.41 10.22
CA THR A 318 8.30 -17.59 9.61
C THR A 318 8.13 -18.14 8.20
N ILE A 319 8.70 -17.48 7.18
CA ILE A 319 8.77 -18.03 5.82
C ILE A 319 9.75 -19.22 5.82
N PRO A 320 9.33 -20.42 5.36
CA PRO A 320 10.23 -21.55 5.25
C PRO A 320 11.39 -21.29 4.28
N GLN A 321 12.54 -21.94 4.54
CA GLN A 321 13.73 -21.78 3.71
C GLN A 321 13.48 -22.12 2.23
N SER A 322 12.75 -23.19 1.93
CA SER A 322 12.43 -23.57 0.55
C SER A 322 11.66 -22.48 -0.21
N VAL A 323 10.74 -21.79 0.47
CA VAL A 323 9.97 -20.68 -0.09
C VAL A 323 10.87 -19.46 -0.31
N LEU A 324 11.73 -19.14 0.66
CA LEU A 324 12.71 -18.08 0.49
C LEU A 324 13.62 -18.35 -0.72
N GLN A 325 14.16 -19.56 -0.85
CA GLN A 325 14.98 -19.96 -2.00
C GLN A 325 14.22 -19.82 -3.33
N GLY A 326 12.94 -20.18 -3.34
CA GLY A 326 12.06 -20.04 -4.52
C GLY A 326 11.84 -18.58 -4.96
N PHE A 327 11.91 -17.60 -4.06
CA PHE A 327 11.87 -16.18 -4.42
C PHE A 327 13.17 -15.63 -4.99
N PHE A 328 14.28 -16.34 -4.82
CA PHE A 328 15.60 -15.92 -5.27
C PHE A 328 16.27 -17.04 -6.09
N PRO A 329 15.70 -17.45 -7.24
CA PRO A 329 16.28 -18.51 -8.06
C PRO A 329 17.71 -18.17 -8.49
N SER A 330 18.59 -19.16 -8.45
CA SER A 330 20.03 -18.96 -8.72
C SER A 330 20.30 -18.37 -10.11
N GLU A 331 19.55 -18.80 -11.14
CA GLU A 331 19.65 -18.31 -12.51
C GLU A 331 19.45 -16.79 -12.63
N GLU A 332 18.62 -16.21 -11.76
CA GLU A 332 18.34 -14.78 -11.76
C GLU A 332 19.16 -13.99 -10.75
N PHE A 333 19.57 -14.61 -9.63
CA PHE A 333 20.14 -13.89 -8.49
C PHE A 333 21.62 -14.16 -8.21
N ALA A 334 22.22 -15.17 -8.85
CA ALA A 334 23.63 -15.48 -8.66
C ALA A 334 24.53 -14.26 -8.94
N GLY A 335 25.51 -14.01 -8.06
CA GLY A 335 26.45 -12.90 -8.19
C GLY A 335 25.88 -11.50 -7.91
N LYS A 336 24.57 -11.36 -7.64
CA LYS A 336 23.93 -10.04 -7.50
C LYS A 336 23.95 -9.51 -6.07
N ARG A 337 23.94 -8.19 -5.95
CA ARG A 337 23.68 -7.45 -4.72
C ARG A 337 22.19 -7.14 -4.60
N VAL A 338 21.55 -7.67 -3.57
CA VAL A 338 20.09 -7.67 -3.42
C VAL A 338 19.71 -7.02 -2.11
N ILE A 339 18.94 -5.94 -2.17
CA ILE A 339 18.31 -5.36 -0.98
C ILE A 339 16.99 -6.06 -0.75
N ILE A 340 16.74 -6.54 0.46
CA ILE A 340 15.51 -7.22 0.84
C ILE A 340 14.78 -6.38 1.88
N HIS A 341 13.71 -5.70 1.46
CA HIS A 341 12.78 -4.99 2.34
C HIS A 341 11.71 -5.95 2.88
N ARG A 342 11.71 -6.21 4.18
CA ARG A 342 10.67 -6.99 4.87
C ARG A 342 9.60 -6.07 5.44
N ASP A 343 8.31 -6.33 5.17
CA ASP A 343 7.21 -5.67 5.91
C ASP A 343 7.18 -6.21 7.35
N GLY A 344 7.67 -5.41 8.30
CA GLY A 344 7.87 -5.81 9.68
C GLY A 344 9.15 -6.60 9.94
N TYR A 345 9.13 -7.45 10.97
CA TYR A 345 10.31 -8.17 11.43
C TYR A 345 10.51 -9.46 10.64
N PHE A 346 11.76 -9.73 10.26
CA PHE A 346 12.23 -11.10 10.00
C PHE A 346 11.96 -11.99 11.22
N ARG A 347 11.40 -13.18 11.01
CA ARG A 347 11.03 -14.13 12.06
C ARG A 347 11.81 -15.43 11.98
N GLY A 348 11.90 -16.13 13.11
CA GLY A 348 12.55 -17.44 13.20
C GLY A 348 13.94 -17.45 12.54
N ASN A 349 14.13 -18.38 11.61
CA ASN A 349 15.40 -18.56 10.90
C ASN A 349 15.45 -17.86 9.52
N GLU A 350 14.52 -16.95 9.19
CA GLU A 350 14.47 -16.28 7.88
C GLU A 350 15.80 -15.62 7.50
N ARG A 351 16.40 -14.87 8.44
CA ARG A 351 17.69 -14.18 8.21
C ARG A 351 18.79 -15.17 7.85
N LYS A 352 18.96 -16.22 8.67
CA LYS A 352 19.97 -17.26 8.47
C LYS A 352 19.76 -17.99 7.15
N ALA A 353 18.51 -18.33 6.82
CA ALA A 353 18.16 -19.00 5.57
C ALA A 353 18.52 -18.14 4.34
N LEU A 354 18.17 -16.85 4.36
CA LEU A 354 18.50 -15.90 3.29
C LEU A 354 20.01 -15.73 3.12
N LEU A 355 20.75 -15.52 4.20
CA LEU A 355 22.21 -15.34 4.13
C LEU A 355 22.94 -16.60 3.68
N ASN A 356 22.52 -17.78 4.17
CA ASN A 356 23.07 -19.06 3.70
C ASN A 356 22.78 -19.28 2.21
N TRP A 357 21.58 -18.94 1.74
CA TRP A 357 21.24 -19.05 0.34
C TRP A 357 22.06 -18.10 -0.53
N ALA A 358 22.21 -16.84 -0.10
CA ALA A 358 23.06 -15.86 -0.77
C ALA A 358 24.48 -16.39 -0.96
N GLN A 359 25.07 -16.97 0.10
CA GLN A 359 26.40 -17.60 0.03
C GLN A 359 26.45 -18.73 -1.00
N GLN A 360 25.44 -19.61 -1.05
CA GLN A 360 25.40 -20.74 -1.97
C GLN A 360 25.34 -20.32 -3.44
N ILE A 361 24.61 -19.25 -3.75
CA ILE A 361 24.48 -18.74 -5.12
C ILE A 361 25.50 -17.63 -5.46
N GLY A 362 26.43 -17.33 -4.54
CA GLY A 362 27.41 -16.26 -4.71
C GLY A 362 26.80 -14.85 -4.76
N ALA A 363 25.59 -14.66 -4.23
CA ALA A 363 24.94 -13.35 -4.13
C ALA A 363 25.28 -12.65 -2.81
N THR A 364 24.98 -11.36 -2.72
CA THR A 364 25.06 -10.58 -1.49
C THR A 364 23.67 -10.06 -1.13
N PHE A 365 23.11 -10.52 -0.02
CA PHE A 365 21.79 -10.07 0.45
C PHE A 365 21.92 -9.06 1.59
N TYR A 366 21.32 -7.89 1.42
CA TYR A 366 21.22 -6.84 2.42
C TYR A 366 19.82 -6.85 3.02
N LEU A 367 19.71 -7.22 4.30
CA LEU A 367 18.43 -7.42 4.97
C LEU A 367 17.98 -6.12 5.65
N VAL A 368 16.79 -5.63 5.30
CA VAL A 368 16.21 -4.38 5.83
C VAL A 368 14.80 -4.64 6.35
N GLN A 369 14.54 -4.32 7.61
CA GLN A 369 13.17 -4.37 8.16
C GLN A 369 12.53 -2.99 8.08
N VAL A 370 11.30 -2.93 7.56
CA VAL A 370 10.53 -1.69 7.49
C VAL A 370 9.30 -1.81 8.40
N ILE A 371 9.35 -1.15 9.55
CA ILE A 371 8.32 -1.26 10.59
C ILE A 371 7.42 -0.01 10.56
N LYS A 372 6.15 -0.22 10.25
CA LYS A 372 5.19 0.83 9.92
C LYS A 372 4.53 1.50 11.14
N SER A 373 4.52 0.86 12.31
CA SER A 373 3.81 1.33 13.50
C SER A 373 4.70 1.30 14.76
N GLY A 374 4.24 1.95 15.83
CA GLY A 374 4.97 2.00 17.11
C GLY A 374 6.11 3.01 17.19
N ALA A 375 6.54 3.59 16.07
CA ALA A 375 7.59 4.61 16.07
C ALA A 375 7.13 5.92 16.78
N PRO A 376 7.98 6.50 17.65
CA PRO A 376 7.80 7.85 18.16
C PRO A 376 7.63 8.89 17.04
N ARG A 377 7.00 10.03 17.35
CA ARG A 377 6.82 11.12 16.38
C ARG A 377 8.08 11.98 16.31
N ILE A 378 8.42 12.42 15.10
CA ILE A 378 9.47 13.40 14.83
C ILE A 378 8.81 14.72 14.45
N TYR A 379 9.35 15.83 14.96
CA TYR A 379 8.85 17.17 14.75
C TYR A 379 9.94 18.05 14.12
N GLY A 380 9.57 18.91 13.19
CA GLY A 380 10.38 20.07 12.84
C GLY A 380 10.20 21.16 13.91
N TYR A 381 11.14 22.10 13.99
CA TYR A 381 11.05 23.23 14.90
C TYR A 381 11.42 24.54 14.19
N GLU A 382 10.43 25.42 14.03
CA GLU A 382 10.55 26.69 13.31
C GLU A 382 9.79 27.77 14.08
N ASN A 383 10.33 28.99 14.14
CA ASN A 383 9.67 30.13 14.80
C ASN A 383 9.13 29.80 16.21
N GLN A 384 9.97 29.11 17.00
CA GLN A 384 9.65 28.64 18.36
C GLN A 384 8.45 27.67 18.47
N ARG A 385 8.08 27.01 17.37
CA ARG A 385 6.90 26.14 17.29
C ARG A 385 7.24 24.81 16.62
N SER A 386 6.62 23.73 17.12
CA SER A 386 6.70 22.42 16.46
C SER A 386 5.87 22.42 15.16
N VAL A 387 6.52 22.03 14.07
CA VAL A 387 5.95 21.94 12.71
C VAL A 387 6.14 20.53 12.15
N GLN A 388 5.64 20.28 10.94
CA GLN A 388 5.99 19.06 10.23
C GLN A 388 7.49 19.07 9.92
N PRO A 389 8.23 18.00 10.18
CA PRO A 389 9.60 17.85 9.69
C PRO A 389 9.61 17.76 8.16
N ILE A 390 10.80 17.88 7.55
CA ILE A 390 10.97 17.64 6.12
C ILE A 390 11.00 16.12 5.82
N LYS A 391 10.58 15.72 4.61
CA LYS A 391 10.80 14.34 4.14
C LYS A 391 12.30 14.02 4.19
N GLY A 392 12.64 12.82 4.64
CA GLY A 392 14.03 12.39 4.86
C GLY A 392 14.60 12.75 6.23
N SER A 393 13.84 13.46 7.09
CA SER A 393 14.27 13.67 8.48
C SER A 393 14.40 12.34 9.20
N THR A 394 15.55 12.15 9.85
CA THR A 394 15.95 10.90 10.48
C THR A 394 16.35 11.12 11.93
N PHE A 395 15.99 10.16 12.79
CA PHE A 395 16.54 10.02 14.13
C PHE A 395 17.26 8.67 14.24
N LEU A 396 18.58 8.70 14.37
CA LEU A 396 19.43 7.53 14.51
C LEU A 396 19.34 6.98 15.94
N LEU A 397 19.01 5.69 16.05
CA LEU A 397 18.95 4.96 17.33
C LEU A 397 20.23 4.18 17.57
N SER A 398 20.85 3.67 16.50
CA SER A 398 22.16 3.02 16.48
C SER A 398 22.70 2.98 15.04
N ASP A 399 23.87 2.39 14.83
CA ASP A 399 24.46 2.19 13.50
C ASP A 399 23.63 1.28 12.58
N ASN A 400 22.66 0.55 13.15
CA ASN A 400 21.82 -0.43 12.45
C ASN A 400 20.33 -0.09 12.53
N GLU A 401 19.95 1.03 13.16
CA GLU A 401 18.55 1.33 13.43
C GLU A 401 18.26 2.84 13.43
N ALA A 402 17.18 3.23 12.76
CA ALA A 402 16.76 4.63 12.70
C ALA A 402 15.23 4.79 12.55
N LEU A 403 14.74 5.97 12.90
CA LEU A 403 13.39 6.43 12.59
C LEU A 403 13.43 7.36 11.38
N LEU A 404 12.58 7.13 10.38
CA LEU A 404 12.58 7.84 9.10
C LEU A 404 11.23 8.48 8.81
N VAL A 405 11.22 9.79 8.53
CA VAL A 405 10.07 10.47 7.92
C VAL A 405 10.10 10.29 6.41
N SER A 406 9.47 9.22 5.91
CA SER A 406 9.50 8.85 4.50
C SER A 406 8.49 9.60 3.62
N SER A 407 7.42 10.13 4.21
CA SER A 407 6.46 11.01 3.54
C SER A 407 5.77 11.94 4.53
N LEU A 408 5.16 13.00 4.00
CA LEU A 408 4.37 13.94 4.79
C LEU A 408 2.88 13.72 4.53
N PRO A 409 2.02 13.81 5.56
CA PRO A 409 0.59 13.86 5.37
C PRO A 409 0.22 15.02 4.42
N PRO A 410 -0.78 14.84 3.55
CA PRO A 410 -1.18 15.90 2.61
C PRO A 410 -1.83 17.12 3.32
N PHE A 411 -2.12 17.00 4.61
CA PHE A 411 -2.67 18.07 5.44
C PHE A 411 -1.58 18.64 6.34
N LYS A 412 -1.38 19.96 6.31
CA LYS A 412 -0.39 20.65 7.15
C LYS A 412 -0.65 20.44 8.65
N ASP A 413 -1.91 20.23 9.04
CA ASP A 413 -2.34 20.01 10.42
C ASP A 413 -2.31 18.54 10.86
N ALA A 414 -1.50 17.70 10.22
CA ALA A 414 -1.30 16.32 10.64
C ALA A 414 0.17 16.06 11.00
N THR A 415 0.41 15.38 12.11
CA THR A 415 1.77 14.98 12.50
C THR A 415 2.17 13.71 11.73
N PRO A 416 3.31 13.67 11.01
CA PRO A 416 3.74 12.46 10.28
C PRO A 416 4.02 11.30 11.23
N MET A 417 3.87 10.08 10.72
CA MET A 417 4.22 8.85 11.43
C MET A 417 5.50 8.28 10.82
N PRO A 418 6.64 8.37 11.51
CA PRO A 418 7.89 7.80 11.01
C PRO A 418 7.78 6.28 10.81
N LEU A 419 8.65 5.77 9.94
CA LEU A 419 8.97 4.34 9.86
C LEU A 419 10.15 4.04 10.79
N ARG A 420 10.17 2.87 11.41
CA ARG A 420 11.37 2.35 12.06
C ARG A 420 12.07 1.41 11.08
N ILE A 421 13.32 1.71 10.78
CA ILE A 421 14.15 0.98 9.81
C ILE A 421 15.29 0.30 10.56
N THR A 422 15.52 -0.98 10.28
CA THR A 422 16.72 -1.69 10.74
C THR A 422 17.46 -2.28 9.55
N ALA A 423 18.79 -2.37 9.64
CA ALA A 423 19.65 -2.95 8.63
C ALA A 423 20.68 -3.89 9.27
N ASP A 424 20.96 -5.01 8.60
CA ASP A 424 22.01 -5.94 9.02
C ASP A 424 23.35 -5.58 8.37
N GLN A 425 24.41 -5.53 9.18
CA GLN A 425 25.79 -5.31 8.69
C GLN A 425 26.20 -6.39 7.68
N PRO A 426 27.00 -6.07 6.66
CA PRO A 426 27.75 -4.82 6.46
C PRO A 426 26.95 -3.69 5.78
N PHE A 427 25.64 -3.86 5.55
CA PHE A 427 24.82 -2.81 4.97
C PHE A 427 24.58 -1.71 5.99
N THR A 428 24.92 -0.47 5.63
CA THR A 428 24.80 0.66 6.56
C THR A 428 23.34 1.10 6.72
N ILE A 429 23.00 1.66 7.88
CA ILE A 429 21.67 2.24 8.08
C ILE A 429 21.39 3.37 7.07
N ASP A 430 22.39 4.15 6.66
CA ASP A 430 22.23 5.20 5.66
C ASP A 430 21.81 4.65 4.29
N GLN A 431 22.44 3.56 3.82
CA GLN A 431 22.05 2.90 2.58
C GLN A 431 20.62 2.34 2.66
N ALA A 432 20.23 1.77 3.80
CA ALA A 432 18.86 1.31 4.02
C ALA A 432 17.83 2.44 4.04
N LEU A 433 18.17 3.59 4.63
CA LEU A 433 17.30 4.77 4.61
C LEU A 433 17.16 5.34 3.19
N GLN A 434 18.26 5.37 2.42
CA GLN A 434 18.26 5.78 1.01
C GLN A 434 17.41 4.85 0.14
N SER A 435 17.55 3.52 0.29
CA SER A 435 16.75 2.55 -0.47
C SER A 435 15.26 2.68 -0.17
N VAL A 436 14.89 2.87 1.10
CA VAL A 436 13.49 3.08 1.49
C VAL A 436 12.95 4.40 0.91
N LEU A 437 13.69 5.51 1.02
CA LEU A 437 13.25 6.79 0.47
C LEU A 437 13.10 6.75 -1.05
N ALA A 438 14.09 6.23 -1.76
CA ALA A 438 14.06 6.12 -3.22
C ALA A 438 12.83 5.32 -3.69
N MET A 439 12.57 4.18 -3.05
CA MET A 439 11.45 3.31 -3.41
C MET A 439 10.08 3.88 -3.00
N THR A 440 9.98 4.95 -2.20
CA THR A 440 8.69 5.66 -2.02
C THR A 440 8.29 6.49 -3.24
N THR A 441 9.22 6.81 -4.13
CA THR A 441 8.96 7.62 -5.34
C THR A 441 8.43 6.77 -6.50
N MET A 442 8.62 5.44 -6.46
CA MET A 442 8.35 4.53 -7.58
C MET A 442 6.89 4.04 -7.69
N HIS A 443 5.92 4.80 -7.15
CA HIS A 443 4.51 4.39 -7.15
C HIS A 443 3.80 4.76 -8.46
N TYR A 444 3.69 3.80 -9.37
CA TYR A 444 3.10 4.03 -10.69
C TYR A 444 1.60 4.27 -10.73
N GLY A 445 0.85 4.04 -9.64
CA GLY A 445 -0.60 4.31 -9.56
C GLY A 445 -1.00 5.60 -8.81
N SER A 446 -0.07 6.53 -8.53
CA SER A 446 -0.40 7.74 -7.77
C SER A 446 0.48 8.93 -8.13
N LEU A 447 -0.12 10.12 -8.12
CA LEU A 447 0.58 11.41 -8.24
C LEU A 447 1.37 11.78 -6.96
N ARG A 448 1.02 11.17 -5.83
CA ARG A 448 1.66 11.43 -4.55
C ARG A 448 2.41 10.18 -4.10
N PRO A 449 3.64 10.34 -3.59
CA PRO A 449 4.41 9.20 -3.13
C PRO A 449 3.76 8.60 -1.87
N PRO A 450 3.62 7.27 -1.77
CA PRO A 450 3.18 6.61 -0.55
C PRO A 450 4.16 6.85 0.62
N ARG A 451 3.69 6.56 1.84
CA ARG A 451 4.57 6.50 3.02
C ARG A 451 5.52 5.32 2.98
N LEU A 452 5.05 4.16 2.52
CA LEU A 452 5.84 2.94 2.45
C LEU A 452 6.55 2.86 1.09
N PRO A 453 7.77 2.31 1.02
CA PRO A 453 8.42 2.03 -0.27
C PRO A 453 7.56 1.04 -1.07
N VAL A 454 7.52 1.17 -2.40
CA VAL A 454 6.65 0.34 -3.24
C VAL A 454 6.90 -1.17 -3.12
N THR A 455 8.09 -1.55 -2.67
CA THR A 455 8.45 -2.94 -2.33
C THR A 455 7.51 -3.56 -1.28
N ILE A 456 6.99 -2.75 -0.35
CA ILE A 456 6.05 -3.20 0.70
C ILE A 456 4.76 -2.37 0.76
N HIS A 457 4.59 -1.36 -0.11
CA HIS A 457 3.32 -0.65 -0.23
C HIS A 457 2.25 -1.62 -0.73
N TYR A 458 0.99 -1.52 -0.28
CA TYR A 458 -0.06 -2.51 -0.57
C TYR A 458 0.17 -3.95 -0.06
N SER A 459 1.22 -4.23 0.71
CA SER A 459 1.44 -5.54 1.35
C SER A 459 0.17 -6.04 2.06
N ASP A 460 -0.39 -5.25 2.98
CA ASP A 460 -1.63 -5.60 3.70
C ASP A 460 -2.82 -5.88 2.76
N LYS A 461 -2.95 -5.11 1.67
CA LYS A 461 -4.06 -5.26 0.71
C LYS A 461 -3.90 -6.52 -0.13
N ILE A 462 -2.69 -6.79 -0.62
CA ILE A 462 -2.36 -8.00 -1.37
C ILE A 462 -2.54 -9.21 -0.46
N ALA A 463 -2.04 -9.14 0.76
CA ALA A 463 -2.21 -10.15 1.78
C ALA A 463 -3.69 -10.47 2.01
N TYR A 464 -4.49 -9.45 2.27
CA TYR A 464 -5.93 -9.60 2.47
C TYR A 464 -6.61 -10.27 1.26
N MET A 465 -6.28 -9.86 0.04
CA MET A 465 -6.80 -10.48 -1.18
C MET A 465 -6.37 -11.95 -1.29
N ALA A 466 -5.09 -12.26 -1.06
CA ALA A 466 -4.55 -13.62 -1.14
C ALA A 466 -5.22 -14.59 -0.15
N LEU A 467 -5.47 -14.14 1.09
CA LEU A 467 -6.18 -14.94 2.11
C LEU A 467 -7.62 -15.29 1.71
N ARG A 468 -8.23 -14.51 0.81
CA ARG A 468 -9.55 -14.76 0.24
C ARG A 468 -9.51 -15.56 -1.07
N GLY A 469 -8.34 -16.05 -1.45
CA GLY A 469 -8.13 -16.71 -2.73
C GLY A 469 -8.15 -15.76 -3.94
N ILE A 470 -8.12 -14.44 -3.72
CA ILE A 470 -8.05 -13.44 -4.79
C ILE A 470 -6.58 -13.26 -5.19
N LYS A 471 -6.17 -14.05 -6.17
CA LYS A 471 -4.80 -14.06 -6.72
C LYS A 471 -4.83 -14.37 -8.22
N PRO A 472 -3.79 -13.96 -8.97
CA PRO A 472 -3.70 -14.31 -10.38
C PRO A 472 -3.55 -15.82 -10.56
N GLN A 473 -4.02 -16.36 -11.69
CA GLN A 473 -3.77 -17.78 -12.05
C GLN A 473 -2.27 -18.08 -12.12
N ASN A 474 -1.53 -17.21 -12.79
CA ASN A 474 -0.08 -17.25 -12.80
C ASN A 474 0.44 -16.56 -11.54
N LEU A 475 1.00 -17.37 -10.64
CA LEU A 475 1.54 -16.88 -9.36
C LEU A 475 2.80 -16.02 -9.54
N SER A 476 3.33 -15.90 -10.75
CA SER A 476 4.33 -14.92 -11.14
C SER A 476 3.83 -14.06 -12.29
N GLY A 477 4.26 -12.80 -12.34
CA GLY A 477 3.90 -11.88 -13.42
C GLY A 477 4.61 -10.54 -13.33
N ASN A 478 4.60 -9.79 -14.43
CA ASN A 478 5.31 -8.51 -14.60
C ASN A 478 4.38 -7.28 -14.63
N VAL A 479 3.09 -7.48 -14.35
CA VAL A 479 2.08 -6.41 -14.28
C VAL A 479 1.58 -6.27 -12.83
N PRO A 480 1.64 -5.08 -12.23
CA PRO A 480 1.23 -4.86 -10.85
C PRO A 480 -0.30 -4.79 -10.69
N TYR A 481 -0.95 -5.97 -10.63
CA TYR A 481 -2.42 -6.10 -10.55
C TYR A 481 -3.06 -5.45 -9.31
N TRP A 482 -2.27 -5.20 -8.27
CA TRP A 482 -2.71 -4.67 -6.98
C TRP A 482 -2.90 -3.15 -6.93
N LEU A 483 -2.41 -2.43 -7.94
CA LEU A 483 -2.50 -0.96 -7.99
C LEU A 483 -3.95 -0.44 -7.87
#